data_AF-A0A519I237-F1
#
_entry.id   AF-A0A519I237-F1
#
_cell.length_a   1.000
_cell.length_b   1.000
_cell.length_c   1.000
_cell.angle_alpha   90.00
_cell.angle_beta   90.00
_cell.angle_gamma   90.00
#
_symmetry.space_group_name_H-M   'P 1'
#
loop_
_entity.id
_entity.type
_entity.pdbx_description
1 polymer ?
#
loop_
_entity_poly.entity_id
_entity_poly.type
_entity_poly.pdbx_seq_one_letter_code
_entity_poly.pdbx_strand_id
1 'polypeptide(L)'
;MKTVALLLSSLLLAASAQANEPAAAPAKPDLAKGGTLSSQVCAACHTADGSRGAAANPIIAGQHGEYLVKQLAEFKSGKRKSAVMNAMAAPLSEEDIRNVSAFYASKSAKPGFAKNKATVALGEKIYRGGIADRNVPACAGCHGPTGSGIPAQ
;
A
#
# COMPACT_ATOMS: atom_id res chain seq x y z
N MET A 1 -32.12 -14.70 78.65
CA MET A 1 -31.41 -13.48 78.21
C MET A 1 -30.31 -13.89 77.23
N LYS A 2 -30.40 -13.43 75.97
CA LYS A 2 -29.33 -13.24 74.94
C LYS A 2 -28.53 -14.48 74.48
N THR A 3 -28.16 -14.75 73.22
CA THR A 3 -28.37 -14.26 71.84
C THR A 3 -27.59 -15.27 70.95
N VAL A 4 -28.19 -15.93 69.96
CA VAL A 4 -28.07 -15.70 68.50
C VAL A 4 -26.69 -15.96 67.84
N ALA A 5 -26.66 -17.03 67.04
CA ALA A 5 -26.11 -17.25 65.69
C ALA A 5 -24.69 -16.79 65.27
N LEU A 6 -23.86 -17.79 64.90
CA LEU A 6 -23.32 -18.03 63.54
C LEU A 6 -23.32 -16.85 62.54
N LEU A 7 -22.13 -16.44 62.04
CA LEU A 7 -21.72 -16.51 60.62
C LEU A 7 -20.54 -15.59 60.23
N LEU A 8 -19.74 -16.11 59.27
CA LEU A 8 -19.06 -15.43 58.15
C LEU A 8 -17.85 -14.52 58.39
N SER A 9 -16.70 -14.87 57.79
CA SER A 9 -15.94 -13.98 56.88
C SER A 9 -14.73 -14.71 56.27
N SER A 10 -14.94 -15.41 55.16
CA SER A 10 -13.89 -15.79 54.22
C SER A 10 -13.88 -14.76 53.08
N LEU A 11 -12.87 -13.89 53.09
CA LEU A 11 -12.64 -12.83 52.12
C LEU A 11 -12.12 -13.45 50.80
N LEU A 12 -12.94 -13.45 49.75
CA LEU A 12 -12.55 -13.83 48.38
C LEU A 12 -11.89 -12.63 47.68
N LEU A 13 -10.60 -12.74 47.38
CA LEU A 13 -9.89 -11.84 46.46
C LEU A 13 -10.34 -12.15 45.02
N ALA A 14 -11.18 -11.30 44.45
CA ALA A 14 -11.46 -11.30 43.02
C ALA A 14 -10.38 -10.47 42.30
N ALA A 15 -9.36 -11.15 41.76
CA ALA A 15 -8.43 -10.53 40.82
C ALA A 15 -9.10 -10.40 39.45
N SER A 16 -9.38 -9.17 39.02
CA SER A 16 -9.89 -8.87 37.69
C SER A 16 -8.80 -9.13 36.64
N ALA A 17 -8.90 -10.25 35.93
CA ALA A 17 -8.11 -10.48 34.73
C ALA A 17 -8.68 -9.61 33.59
N GLN A 18 -8.06 -8.45 33.34
CA GLN A 18 -8.24 -7.76 32.06
C GLN A 18 -7.54 -8.59 30.98
N ALA A 19 -8.34 -9.37 30.26
CA ALA A 19 -7.91 -10.03 29.05
C ALA A 19 -7.50 -8.95 28.03
N ASN A 20 -6.19 -8.86 27.77
CA ASN A 20 -5.66 -8.12 26.63
C ASN A 20 -5.95 -8.95 25.38
N GLU A 21 -7.19 -8.86 24.86
CA GLU A 21 -7.58 -9.52 23.62
C GLU A 21 -6.71 -9.01 22.47
N PRO A 22 -6.08 -9.89 21.67
CA PRO A 22 -5.33 -9.47 20.49
C PRO A 22 -6.25 -8.68 19.57
N ALA A 23 -5.82 -7.50 19.15
CA ALA A 23 -6.53 -6.72 18.15
C ALA A 23 -6.82 -7.61 16.93
N ALA A 24 -8.10 -7.69 16.55
CA ALA A 24 -8.52 -8.49 15.41
C ALA A 24 -7.69 -8.12 14.18
N ALA A 25 -7.24 -9.15 13.43
CA ALA A 25 -6.49 -8.95 12.21
C ALA A 25 -7.27 -8.01 11.26
N PRO A 26 -6.58 -7.11 10.53
CA PRO A 26 -7.26 -6.19 9.63
C PRO A 26 -8.08 -6.99 8.61
N ALA A 27 -9.33 -6.56 8.41
CA ALA A 27 -10.21 -7.17 7.44
C ALA A 27 -9.57 -7.17 6.04
N LYS A 28 -9.83 -8.23 5.26
CA LYS A 28 -9.36 -8.35 3.88
C LYS A 28 -9.83 -7.13 3.07
N PRO A 29 -9.01 -6.58 2.16
CA PRO A 29 -9.43 -5.48 1.30
C PRO A 29 -10.65 -5.81 0.45
N ASP A 30 -11.55 -4.84 0.30
CA ASP A 30 -12.76 -4.92 -0.52
C ASP A 30 -12.50 -4.29 -1.89
N LEU A 31 -12.40 -5.13 -2.92
CA LEU A 31 -12.13 -4.69 -4.30
C LEU A 31 -13.31 -3.90 -4.91
N ALA A 32 -14.54 -4.14 -4.47
CA ALA A 32 -15.71 -3.42 -4.97
C ALA A 32 -15.70 -1.98 -4.46
N LYS A 33 -15.46 -1.79 -3.15
CA LYS A 33 -15.23 -0.45 -2.57
C LYS A 33 -14.05 0.25 -3.23
N GLY A 34 -12.93 -0.47 -3.44
CA GLY A 34 -11.76 0.06 -4.15
C GLY A 34 -12.07 0.52 -5.58
N GLY A 35 -12.91 -0.22 -6.30
CA GLY A 35 -13.35 0.14 -7.65
C GLY A 35 -14.28 1.35 -7.70
N THR A 36 -15.17 1.49 -6.72
CA THR A 36 -16.00 2.69 -6.55
C THR A 36 -15.13 3.91 -6.27
N LEU A 37 -14.18 3.80 -5.34
CA LEU A 37 -13.25 4.89 -5.02
C LEU A 37 -12.37 5.27 -6.21
N SER A 38 -11.86 4.29 -6.95
CA SER A 38 -11.14 4.51 -8.21
C SER A 38 -11.97 5.39 -9.15
N SER A 39 -13.22 5.01 -9.39
CA SER A 39 -14.10 5.70 -10.34
C SER A 39 -14.45 7.13 -9.92
N GLN A 40 -14.56 7.39 -8.61
CA GLN A 40 -14.97 8.69 -8.08
C GLN A 40 -13.81 9.67 -7.91
N VAL A 41 -12.62 9.19 -7.54
CA VAL A 41 -11.53 10.06 -7.06
C VAL A 41 -10.25 9.92 -7.88
N CYS A 42 -9.95 8.73 -8.40
CA CYS A 42 -8.64 8.41 -8.97
C CYS A 42 -8.63 8.43 -10.51
N ALA A 43 -9.75 8.03 -11.12
CA ALA A 43 -9.84 7.72 -12.54
C ALA A 43 -9.61 8.92 -13.46
N ALA A 44 -9.88 10.14 -13.00
CA ALA A 44 -9.65 11.37 -13.77
C ALA A 44 -8.17 11.53 -14.17
N CYS A 45 -7.24 11.03 -13.36
CA CYS A 45 -5.80 11.11 -13.63
C CYS A 45 -5.19 9.76 -13.99
N HIS A 46 -5.62 8.68 -13.32
CA HIS A 46 -4.99 7.37 -13.44
C HIS A 46 -5.76 6.38 -14.31
N THR A 47 -6.87 6.78 -14.93
CA THR A 47 -7.86 5.90 -15.58
C THR A 47 -8.58 4.99 -14.58
N ALA A 48 -9.74 4.45 -14.98
CA ALA A 48 -10.55 3.60 -14.13
C ALA A 48 -9.83 2.30 -13.72
N ASP A 49 -9.00 1.76 -14.61
CA ASP A 49 -8.24 0.52 -14.39
C ASP A 49 -6.77 0.78 -13.99
N GLY A 50 -6.32 2.03 -13.91
CA GLY A 50 -4.94 2.36 -13.54
C GLY A 50 -3.96 2.25 -14.71
N SER A 51 -4.46 2.01 -15.92
CA SER A 51 -3.64 1.82 -17.12
C SER A 51 -3.08 3.14 -17.65
N ARG A 52 -2.50 3.12 -18.85
CA ARG A 52 -1.85 4.31 -19.42
C ARG A 52 -2.89 5.37 -19.77
N GLY A 53 -2.97 6.41 -18.94
CA GLY A 53 -3.62 7.68 -19.26
C GLY A 53 -2.62 8.73 -19.77
N ALA A 54 -2.80 9.98 -19.33
CA ALA A 54 -1.90 11.08 -19.63
C ALA A 54 -0.46 10.79 -19.17
N ALA A 55 0.54 11.17 -19.96
CA ALA A 55 1.94 10.83 -19.71
C ALA A 55 2.51 11.40 -18.39
N ALA A 56 1.92 12.47 -17.86
CA ALA A 56 2.29 13.04 -16.57
C ALA A 56 1.87 12.18 -15.37
N ASN A 57 0.90 11.27 -15.56
CA ASN A 57 0.36 10.44 -14.51
C ASN A 57 0.93 9.02 -14.60
N PRO A 58 1.41 8.44 -13.49
CA PRO A 58 1.95 7.09 -13.51
C PRO A 58 0.85 6.05 -13.76
N ILE A 59 1.25 4.95 -14.42
CA ILE A 59 0.47 3.70 -14.43
C ILE A 59 0.51 3.12 -13.02
N ILE A 60 -0.65 2.71 -12.52
CA ILE A 60 -0.81 2.04 -11.23
C ILE A 60 -1.48 0.67 -11.34
N ALA A 61 -1.99 0.31 -12.53
CA ALA A 61 -2.50 -1.03 -12.83
C ALA A 61 -1.42 -2.10 -12.61
N GLY A 62 -1.74 -3.11 -11.80
CA GLY A 62 -0.85 -4.25 -11.53
C GLY A 62 0.38 -3.90 -10.70
N GLN A 63 0.42 -2.72 -10.09
CA GLN A 63 1.44 -2.40 -9.10
C GLN A 63 1.20 -3.17 -7.80
N HIS A 64 2.26 -3.49 -7.06
CA HIS A 64 2.16 -4.19 -5.79
C HIS A 64 1.27 -3.44 -4.81
N GLY A 65 0.33 -4.16 -4.18
CA GLY A 65 -0.66 -3.56 -3.28
C GLY A 65 -0.01 -2.87 -2.08
N GLU A 66 1.01 -3.50 -1.49
CA GLU A 66 1.77 -2.97 -0.36
C GLU A 66 2.51 -1.68 -0.73
N TYR A 67 3.09 -1.64 -1.93
CA TYR A 67 3.72 -0.44 -2.44
C TYR A 67 2.69 0.70 -2.57
N LEU A 68 1.52 0.44 -3.15
CA LEU A 68 0.45 1.45 -3.29
C LEU A 68 -0.05 1.94 -1.93
N VAL A 69 -0.26 1.04 -0.96
CA VAL A 69 -0.63 1.39 0.42
C VAL A 69 0.41 2.34 1.01
N LYS A 70 1.69 1.97 0.92
CA LYS A 70 2.79 2.79 1.40
C LYS A 70 2.80 4.17 0.73
N GLN A 71 2.67 4.23 -0.60
CA GLN A 71 2.70 5.51 -1.31
C GLN A 71 1.56 6.43 -0.86
N LEU A 72 0.33 5.90 -0.74
CA LEU A 72 -0.82 6.69 -0.30
C LEU A 72 -0.68 7.15 1.16
N ALA A 73 -0.20 6.28 2.06
CA ALA A 73 0.08 6.64 3.44
C ALA A 73 1.19 7.71 3.57
N GLU A 74 2.24 7.61 2.76
CA GLU A 74 3.33 8.59 2.74
C GLU A 74 2.89 9.93 2.12
N PHE A 75 1.99 9.92 1.13
CA PHE A 75 1.35 11.16 0.67
C PHE A 75 0.42 11.75 1.73
N LYS A 76 -0.41 10.95 2.39
CA LYS A 76 -1.32 11.41 3.44
C LYS A 76 -0.57 12.05 4.61
N SER A 77 0.51 11.41 5.07
CA SER A 77 1.37 11.93 6.16
C SER A 77 2.30 13.07 5.71
N GLY A 78 2.44 13.30 4.41
CA GLY A 78 3.38 14.27 3.85
C GLY A 78 4.84 13.85 3.90
N LYS A 79 5.16 12.59 4.24
CA LYS A 79 6.52 12.04 4.10
C LYS A 79 6.95 12.01 2.63
N ARG A 80 6.03 11.66 1.73
CA ARG A 80 6.19 11.83 0.29
C ARG A 80 5.49 13.11 -0.15
N LYS A 81 6.22 14.00 -0.82
CA LYS A 81 5.71 15.31 -1.28
C LYS A 81 5.20 15.22 -2.72
N SER A 82 4.02 15.76 -2.97
CA SER A 82 3.39 15.97 -4.27
C SER A 82 2.25 16.98 -4.12
N ALA A 83 2.34 18.11 -4.82
CA ALA A 83 1.32 19.17 -4.79
C ALA A 83 -0.10 18.66 -5.06
N VAL A 84 -0.23 17.57 -5.83
CA VAL A 84 -1.51 16.94 -6.15
C VAL A 84 -1.84 15.82 -5.18
N MET A 85 -0.96 14.82 -5.04
CA MET A 85 -1.31 13.58 -4.33
C MET A 85 -1.41 13.74 -2.81
N ASN A 86 -0.76 14.75 -2.21
CA ASN A 86 -0.99 15.05 -0.79
C ASN A 86 -2.47 15.39 -0.53
N ALA A 87 -3.08 16.22 -1.38
CA ALA A 87 -4.49 16.59 -1.27
C ALA A 87 -5.43 15.41 -1.57
N MET A 88 -5.10 14.60 -2.58
CA MET A 88 -5.90 13.43 -2.95
C MET A 88 -5.89 12.33 -1.87
N ALA A 89 -4.76 12.15 -1.17
CA ALA A 89 -4.63 11.14 -0.13
C ALA A 89 -5.14 11.60 1.25
N ALA A 90 -5.21 12.90 1.49
CA ALA A 90 -5.63 13.48 2.78
C ALA A 90 -6.98 12.93 3.30
N PRO A 91 -8.07 12.87 2.51
CA PRO A 91 -9.37 12.42 3.00
C PRO A 91 -9.50 10.89 3.13
N LEU A 92 -8.57 10.10 2.56
CA LEU A 92 -8.70 8.65 2.53
C LEU A 92 -8.50 8.04 3.92
N SER A 93 -9.39 7.14 4.33
CA SER A 93 -9.15 6.31 5.52
C SER A 93 -8.09 5.24 5.24
N GLU A 94 -7.55 4.62 6.29
CA GLU A 94 -6.66 3.46 6.13
C GLU A 94 -7.35 2.29 5.43
N GLU A 95 -8.67 2.13 5.61
CA GLU A 95 -9.46 1.13 4.88
C GLU A 95 -9.54 1.48 3.39
N ASP A 96 -9.82 2.74 3.05
CA ASP A 96 -9.87 3.21 1.66
C ASP A 96 -8.54 2.98 0.94
N ILE A 97 -7.42 3.32 1.60
CA ILE A 97 -6.07 3.10 1.09
C ILE A 97 -5.84 1.63 0.77
N ARG A 98 -6.22 0.71 1.68
CA ARG A 98 -6.08 -0.73 1.44
C ARG A 98 -6.98 -1.21 0.29
N ASN A 99 -8.23 -0.77 0.26
CA ASN A 99 -9.22 -1.20 -0.74
C ASN A 99 -8.82 -0.74 -2.16
N VAL A 100 -8.46 0.52 -2.35
CA VAL A 100 -8.07 1.06 -3.67
C VAL A 100 -6.73 0.51 -4.14
N SER A 101 -5.79 0.29 -3.21
CA SER A 101 -4.49 -0.33 -3.53
C SER A 101 -4.68 -1.77 -3.99
N ALA A 102 -5.50 -2.55 -3.28
CA ALA A 102 -5.83 -3.92 -3.69
C ALA A 102 -6.57 -3.95 -5.04
N PHE A 103 -7.49 -3.01 -5.27
CA PHE A 103 -8.20 -2.89 -6.55
C PHE A 103 -7.25 -2.66 -7.73
N TYR A 104 -6.31 -1.72 -7.63
CA TYR A 104 -5.36 -1.46 -8.72
C TYR A 104 -4.31 -2.57 -8.86
N ALA A 105 -3.89 -3.19 -7.76
CA ALA A 105 -3.03 -4.36 -7.78
C ALA A 105 -3.68 -5.56 -8.48
N SER A 106 -5.01 -5.67 -8.42
CA SER A 106 -5.76 -6.72 -9.13
C SER A 106 -5.86 -6.48 -10.65
N LYS A 107 -5.40 -5.34 -11.17
CA LYS A 107 -5.46 -5.02 -12.60
C LYS A 107 -4.21 -5.52 -13.32
N SER A 108 -4.31 -5.70 -14.62
CA SER A 108 -3.19 -6.17 -15.42
C SER A 108 -2.28 -5.01 -15.83
N ALA A 109 -1.02 -5.05 -15.41
CA ALA A 109 0.01 -4.21 -15.98
C ALA A 109 0.25 -4.58 -17.45
N LYS A 110 0.22 -3.58 -18.35
CA LYS A 110 0.53 -3.77 -19.77
C LYS A 110 1.96 -3.27 -20.05
N PRO A 111 2.82 -4.06 -20.70
CA PRO A 111 4.15 -3.61 -21.10
C PRO A 111 4.07 -2.35 -21.97
N GLY A 112 4.96 -1.40 -21.70
CA GLY A 112 5.20 -0.27 -22.58
C GLY A 112 6.27 -0.57 -23.62
N PHE A 113 6.37 0.27 -24.64
CA PHE A 113 7.42 0.18 -25.65
C PHE A 113 8.32 1.41 -25.60
N ALA A 114 9.62 1.20 -25.79
CA ALA A 114 10.59 2.28 -25.92
C ALA A 114 10.28 3.12 -27.18
N LYS A 115 10.26 4.45 -27.03
CA LYS A 115 10.04 5.37 -28.15
C LYS A 115 11.31 5.66 -28.94
N ASN A 116 12.48 5.47 -28.34
CA ASN A 116 13.77 5.69 -28.97
C ASN A 116 14.55 4.37 -29.04
N LYS A 117 14.70 3.84 -30.26
CA LYS A 117 15.43 2.59 -30.51
C LYS A 117 16.91 2.70 -30.18
N ALA A 118 17.53 3.86 -30.39
CA ALA A 118 18.95 4.07 -30.19
C ALA A 118 19.38 3.92 -28.72
N THR A 119 18.45 4.13 -27.77
CA THR A 119 18.74 4.05 -26.33
C THR A 119 18.38 2.71 -25.70
N VAL A 120 17.74 1.79 -26.42
CA VAL A 120 17.24 0.52 -25.83
C VAL A 120 18.39 -0.33 -25.30
N ALA A 121 19.40 -0.59 -26.12
CA ALA A 121 20.54 -1.40 -25.72
C ALA A 121 21.33 -0.78 -24.55
N LEU A 122 21.51 0.55 -24.57
CA LEU A 122 22.16 1.26 -23.48
C LEU A 122 21.33 1.16 -22.18
N GLY A 123 20.01 1.35 -22.27
CA GLY A 123 19.10 1.24 -21.14
C GLY A 123 19.12 -0.16 -20.52
N GLU A 124 19.12 -1.21 -21.33
CA GLU A 124 19.23 -2.59 -20.84
C GLU A 124 20.58 -2.84 -20.15
N LYS A 125 21.70 -2.38 -20.73
CA LYS A 125 23.02 -2.50 -20.11
C LYS A 125 23.07 -1.84 -18.73
N ILE A 126 22.52 -0.63 -18.60
CA ILE A 126 22.44 0.08 -17.31
C ILE A 126 21.53 -0.66 -16.34
N TYR A 127 20.35 -1.12 -16.80
CA TYR A 127 19.38 -1.81 -15.96
C TYR A 127 19.97 -3.07 -15.33
N ARG A 128 20.69 -3.87 -16.13
CA ARG A 128 21.25 -5.15 -15.70
C ARG A 128 22.62 -5.04 -15.04
N GLY A 129 23.43 -4.07 -15.44
CA GLY A 129 24.84 -3.97 -15.04
C GLY A 129 25.19 -2.75 -14.18
N GLY A 130 24.30 -1.76 -14.05
CA GLY A 130 24.62 -0.50 -13.39
C GLY A 130 25.61 0.35 -14.18
N ILE A 131 26.23 1.31 -13.50
CA ILE A 131 27.26 2.21 -14.04
C ILE A 131 28.38 2.32 -12.99
N ALA A 132 29.36 1.44 -13.07
CA ALA A 132 30.37 1.21 -12.02
C ALA A 132 31.24 2.45 -11.76
N ASP A 133 31.70 3.13 -12.82
CA ASP A 133 32.50 4.36 -12.75
C ASP A 133 31.73 5.54 -12.12
N ARG A 134 30.40 5.44 -12.04
CA ARG A 134 29.53 6.44 -11.39
C ARG A 134 28.89 5.93 -10.10
N ASN A 135 29.33 4.79 -9.57
CA ASN A 135 28.78 4.16 -8.38
C ASN A 135 27.25 3.94 -8.45
N VAL A 136 26.72 3.63 -9.65
CA VAL A 136 25.30 3.31 -9.82
C VAL A 136 25.14 1.79 -9.83
N PRO A 137 24.48 1.18 -8.83
CA PRO A 137 24.23 -0.26 -8.85
C PRO A 137 23.26 -0.65 -9.96
N ALA A 138 23.26 -1.93 -10.33
CA ALA A 138 22.28 -2.47 -11.27
C ALA A 138 20.85 -2.34 -10.71
N CYS A 139 19.96 -1.77 -11.51
CA CYS A 139 18.55 -1.59 -11.14
C CYS A 139 17.86 -2.94 -10.90
N ALA A 140 18.22 -3.95 -11.70
CA ALA A 140 17.67 -5.30 -11.64
C ALA A 140 17.85 -5.98 -10.28
N GLY A 141 18.85 -5.57 -9.48
CA GLY A 141 19.10 -6.13 -8.15
C GLY A 141 17.94 -5.90 -7.17
N CYS A 142 17.19 -4.80 -7.34
CA CYS A 142 16.03 -4.48 -6.49
C CYS A 142 14.70 -4.43 -7.27
N HIS A 143 14.73 -4.11 -8.56
CA HIS A 143 13.53 -4.05 -9.40
C HIS A 143 13.24 -5.35 -10.17
N GLY A 144 14.03 -6.41 -9.94
CA GLY A 144 13.92 -7.69 -10.63
C GLY A 144 14.49 -7.66 -12.05
N PRO A 145 14.79 -8.82 -12.67
CA PRO A 145 15.43 -8.87 -13.99
C PRO A 145 14.55 -8.34 -15.13
N THR A 146 13.24 -8.23 -14.92
CA THR A 146 12.24 -7.80 -15.91
C THR A 146 11.47 -6.54 -15.49
N GLY A 147 11.87 -5.89 -14.39
CA GLY A 147 11.16 -4.71 -13.87
C GLY A 147 9.88 -5.02 -13.09
N SER A 148 9.66 -6.28 -12.72
CA SER A 148 8.48 -6.69 -11.93
C SER A 148 8.45 -6.12 -10.52
N GLY A 149 9.58 -5.62 -10.00
CA GLY A 149 9.72 -5.19 -8.61
C GLY A 149 9.70 -6.36 -7.62
N ILE A 150 9.76 -6.01 -6.33
CA ILE A 150 9.66 -6.92 -5.19
C ILE A 150 8.46 -6.48 -4.34
N PRO A 151 7.48 -7.33 -4.01
CA PRO A 151 6.20 -6.88 -3.42
C PRO A 151 6.32 -6.12 -2.08
N ALA A 152 7.27 -6.50 -1.21
CA ALA A 152 7.47 -5.85 0.08
C ALA A 152 8.67 -4.88 0.02
N GLN A 153 8.41 -3.56 0.11
CA GLN A 153 9.39 -2.47 0.06
C GLN A 153 9.15 -1.40 1.11
#